data_AF-A0A7J2TJU7-F1
#
_entry.id   AF-A0A7J2TJU7-F1
#
_cell.length_a   1.000
_cell.length_b   1.000
_cell.length_c   1.000
_cell.angle_alpha   90.00
_cell.angle_beta   90.00
_cell.angle_gamma   90.00
#
_symmetry.space_group_name_H-M   'P 1'
#
loop_
_entity.id
_entity.type
_entity.pdbx_description
1 polymer ?
#
loop_
_entity_poly.entity_id
_entity_poly.type
_entity_poly.pdbx_seq_one_letter_code
_entity_poly.pdbx_strand_id
1 'polypeptide(L)' 'MKIATVVGARPNFIKMAPVSRELRKRGIEEVIIHTGQHYDYEMDRIFFEQLNIPEPDYNLGVGSGSHGYQ' A
#
# COMPACT_ATOMS: atom_id res chain seq x y z
N MET A 1 -9.92 13.41 -11.63
CA MET A 1 -10.16 13.00 -10.23
C MET A 1 -8.92 12.24 -9.77
N LYS A 2 -8.46 12.48 -8.55
CA LYS A 2 -7.25 11.87 -7.99
C LYS A 2 -7.62 11.16 -6.69
N ILE A 3 -7.20 9.91 -6.53
CA ILE A 3 -7.51 9.06 -5.36
C ILE A 3 -6.22 8.79 -4.59
N ALA A 4 -6.26 8.98 -3.28
CA ALA A 4 -5.18 8.56 -2.38
C ALA A 4 -5.56 7.24 -1.70
N THR A 5 -4.73 6.21 -1.91
CA THR A 5 -4.88 4.88 -1.29
C THR A 5 -3.83 4.76 -0.18
N VAL A 6 -4.28 4.87 1.08
CA VAL A 6 -3.40 4.78 2.26
C VAL A 6 -3.42 3.36 2.81
N VAL A 7 -2.25 2.74 2.96
CA VAL A 7 -2.08 1.35 3.44
C VAL A 7 -0.99 1.25 4.50
N GLY A 8 -1.09 0.24 5.36
CA GLY A 8 -0.10 0.02 6.42
C GLY A 8 0.08 -1.43 6.84
N ALA A 9 -0.88 -2.32 6.58
CA ALA A 9 -0.74 -3.72 6.91
C ALA A 9 -0.88 -4.61 5.69
N ARG A 10 -0.26 -5.79 5.73
CA ARG A 10 -0.36 -6.80 4.66
C ARG A 10 -1.81 -7.09 4.19
N PRO A 11 -2.83 -7.21 5.06
CA PRO A 11 -4.21 -7.37 4.61
C PRO A 11 -4.74 -6.21 3.74
N ASN A 12 -4.17 -5.01 3.85
CA ASN A 12 -4.54 -3.88 3.00
C ASN A 12 -4.07 -4.09 1.56
N PHE A 13 -2.86 -4.63 1.33
CA PHE A 13 -2.34 -4.88 -0.02
C PHE A 13 -3.25 -5.82 -0.82
N ILE A 14 -3.67 -6.92 -0.19
CA ILE A 14 -4.58 -7.90 -0.78
C ILE A 14 -5.91 -7.24 -1.17
N LYS A 15 -6.45 -6.37 -0.32
CA LYS A 15 -7.73 -5.68 -0.54
C LYS A 15 -7.62 -4.56 -1.59
N MET A 16 -6.51 -3.82 -1.63
CA MET A 16 -6.33 -2.73 -2.58
C MET A 16 -6.01 -3.22 -3.99
N ALA A 17 -5.38 -4.39 -4.16
CA ALA A 17 -4.97 -4.92 -5.46
C ALA A 17 -6.06 -4.86 -6.56
N PRO A 18 -7.29 -5.39 -6.34
CA PRO A 18 -8.35 -5.31 -7.35
C PRO A 18 -8.82 -3.86 -7.61
N VAL A 19 -8.82 -3.00 -6.57
CA VAL A 19 -9.23 -1.60 -6.69
C VAL A 19 -8.21 -0.82 -7.52
N SER A 20 -6.94 -0.90 -7.16
CA SER A 20 -5.84 -0.24 -7.87
C SER A 20 -5.81 -0.62 -9.36
N ARG A 21 -6.05 -1.90 -9.67
CA ARG A 21 -6.14 -2.39 -11.05
C ARG A 21 -7.28 -1.72 -11.83
N GLU A 22 -8.45 -1.57 -11.20
CA GLU A 22 -9.62 -0.95 -11.83
C GLU A 22 -9.43 0.56 -12.00
N LEU A 23 -8.79 1.24 -11.04
CA LEU A 23 -8.45 2.66 -11.15
C LEU A 23 -7.52 2.92 -12.34
N ARG A 24 -6.48 2.10 -12.51
CA ARG A 24 -5.58 2.17 -13.67
C ARG A 24 -6.32 1.96 -15.00
N LYS A 25 -7.20 0.96 -15.08
CA LYS A 25 -8.02 0.71 -16.29
C LYS A 25 -8.89 1.89 -16.68
N ARG A 26 -9.39 2.64 -15.69
CA ARG A 26 -10.22 3.83 -15.90
C ARG A 26 -9.41 5.10 -16.17
N GLY A 27 -8.08 5.02 -16.15
CA GLY A 27 -7.20 6.19 -16.29
C GLY A 27 -7.33 7.17 -15.11
N ILE A 28 -7.74 6.67 -13.93
CA ILE A 28 -7.82 7.49 -12.72
C ILE A 28 -6.44 7.50 -12.06
N GLU A 29 -5.95 8.70 -11.74
CA GLU A 29 -4.70 8.88 -11.01
C GLU A 29 -4.88 8.37 -9.57
N GLU A 30 -4.13 7.33 -9.22
CA GLU A 30 -4.02 6.77 -7.88
C GLU A 30 -2.66 7.15 -7.30
N VAL A 31 -2.65 7.67 -6.07
CA VAL A 31 -1.45 7.88 -5.26
C VAL A 31 -1.46 6.86 -4.13
N ILE A 32 -0.48 5.98 -4.09
CA ILE A 32 -0.33 4.94 -3.09
C ILE A 32 0.58 5.47 -1.98
N ILE A 33 0.07 5.49 -0.75
CA ILE A 33 0.80 5.95 0.43
C ILE A 33 0.94 4.77 1.40
N HIS A 34 2.17 4.32 1.59
CA HIS A 34 2.53 3.33 2.58
C HIS A 34 2.89 4.02 3.90
N THR A 35 2.25 3.64 5.00
CA THR A 35 2.51 4.27 6.32
C THR A 35 3.85 3.86 6.92
N GLY A 36 4.42 2.71 6.52
CA GLY A 36 5.68 2.19 7.06
C GLY A 36 5.49 1.25 8.24
N GLN A 37 4.26 0.82 8.52
CA GLN A 37 3.99 -0.26 9.46
C GLN A 37 4.40 -1.60 8.81
N HIS A 38 5.11 -2.46 9.57
CA HIS A 38 5.86 -3.67 9.15
C HIS A 38 7.37 -3.45 8.92
N TYR A 39 8.17 -4.31 9.57
CA TYR A 39 9.63 -4.16 9.74
C TYR A 39 10.46 -4.82 8.62
N ASP A 40 9.82 -5.42 7.62
CA ASP A 40 10.52 -6.11 6.54
C ASP A 40 10.06 -5.59 5.17
N TYR A 41 10.77 -4.57 4.70
CA TYR A 41 10.58 -3.93 3.39
C TYR A 41 10.66 -4.94 2.23
N GLU A 42 11.50 -5.98 2.36
CA GLU A 42 11.64 -7.03 1.35
C GLU A 42 10.38 -7.90 1.29
N MET A 43 9.72 -8.12 2.43
CA MET A 43 8.47 -8.86 2.48
C MET A 43 7.32 -8.09 1.83
N ASP A 44 7.23 -6.77 2.03
CA ASP A 44 6.18 -5.94 1.43
C ASP A 44 6.31 -5.90 -0.09
N ARG A 45 7.54 -5.73 -0.60
CA ARG A 45 7.85 -5.70 -2.04
C ARG A 45 7.34 -6.95 -2.77
N ILE A 46 7.49 -8.13 -2.18
CA ILE A 46 6.98 -9.39 -2.76
C ILE A 46 5.48 -9.31 -3.00
N PHE A 47 4.70 -8.67 -2.12
CA PHE A 47 3.25 -8.53 -2.32
C PHE A 47 2.92 -7.57 -3.45
N PHE A 48 3.63 -6.43 -3.58
CA PHE A 48 3.43 -5.50 -4.69
C PHE A 48 3.69 -6.18 -6.04
N GLU A 49 4.80 -6.93 -6.14
CA GLU A 49 5.15 -7.70 -7.33
C GLU A 49 4.12 -8.80 -7.63
N GLN A 50 3.80 -9.66 -6.65
CA GLN A 50 2.88 -10.79 -6.83
C GLN A 50 1.44 -10.37 -7.13
N LEU A 51 0.98 -9.26 -6.56
CA LEU A 51 -0.38 -8.76 -6.75
C LEU A 51 -0.50 -7.82 -7.96
N ASN A 52 0.63 -7.50 -8.62
CA ASN A 52 0.74 -6.54 -9.71
C ASN A 52 0.17 -5.16 -9.31
N ILE A 53 0.65 -4.67 -8.16
CA ILE A 53 0.38 -3.34 -7.61
C ILE A 53 1.63 -2.49 -7.86
N PRO A 54 1.50 -1.23 -8.31
CA PRO A 54 2.63 -0.31 -8.37
C PRO A 54 3.26 -0.10 -7.00
N GLU A 55 4.56 0.12 -6.97
CA GLU A 55 5.25 0.55 -5.74
C GLU A 55 4.60 1.83 -5.16
N PRO A 56 4.62 2.01 -3.83
CA PRO A 56 4.09 3.22 -3.20
C PRO A 56 4.77 4.48 -3.73
N ASP A 57 3.98 5.51 -4.04
CA ASP A 57 4.50 6.85 -4.36
C ASP A 57 5.17 7.50 -3.15
N TYR A 58 4.68 7.17 -1.95
CA TYR A 58 5.21 7.63 -0.68
C TYR A 58 5.29 6.49 0.33
N ASN A 59 6.41 6.42 1.06
CA ASN A 59 6.53 5.63 2.27
C ASN A 59 6.83 6.58 3.44
N LEU A 60 5.90 6.65 4.40
CA LEU A 60 5.97 7.62 5.50
C LEU A 60 6.92 7.20 6.62
N GLY A 61 7.31 5.92 6.69
CA GLY A 61 8.22 5.41 7.73
C GLY A 61 7.67 5.54 9.17
N VAL A 62 6.38 5.82 9.33
CA VAL A 62 5.68 5.84 10.61
C VAL A 62 5.34 4.41 10.97
N GLY A 63 6.34 3.69 11.48
CA GLY A 63 6.17 2.34 12.01
C GLY A 63 5.08 2.28 13.07
N SER A 64 4.58 1.09 13.35
CA SER A 64 3.69 0.90 14.50
C SER A 64 4.53 0.84 15.78
N GLY A 65 4.03 1.48 16.84
CA GLY A 65 4.48 1.18 18.20
C GLY A 65 4.25 -0.30 18.54
N SER A 66 4.69 -0.73 19.72
CA SER A 66 4.40 -2.10 20.19
C SER A 66 2.91 -2.39 20.13
N HIS A 67 2.53 -3.64 19.86
CA HIS A 67 1.14 -4.07 19.82
C HIS A 67 0.40 -3.58 21.09
N GLY A 68 -0.62 -2.73 20.92
CA GLY A 68 -1.37 -2.12 22.03
C GLY A 68 -0.94 -0.71 22.47
N TYR A 69 0.06 -0.10 21.82
CA TYR A 69 0.39 1.31 22.01
C TYR A 69 -0.50 2.17 21.09
N GLN A 70 -1.46 2.89 21.65
CA GLN A 70 -2.31 3.88 20.96
C GLN A 70 -1.86 5.30 21.32
#